data_AF-A0A383E1Z3-F1
#
_entry.id   AF-A0A383E1Z3-F1
#
_cell.length_a   1.000
_cell.length_b   1.000
_cell.length_c   1.000
_cell.angle_alpha   90.00
_cell.angle_beta   90.00
_cell.angle_gamma   90.00
#
_symmetry.space_group_name_H-M   'P 1'
#
loop_
_entity.id
_entity.type
_entity.pdbx_description
1 polymer ?
#
loop_
_entity_poly.entity_id
_entity_poly.type
_entity_poly.pdbx_seq_one_letter_code
_entity_poly.pdbx_strand_id
1 'polypeptide(L)'
;MYKMQNHLKLHLILFSILVFIFGCNSSDLSKKEEKLSEENIDYSAAEVDYINIRSSNTGSKNTYTKNILIPLEKIDGCDYVVKGKIEYIKNGAVVATVDFGDGECDDIATKTVDGKKYTFNLGGKGKSSRYKKNILMPLVKIDGCDYIVEGKIEYIKNGAVVATVDFGDGQ
;
A
#
# COMPACT_ATOMS: atom_id res chain seq x y z
N MET A 1 -15.52 46.88 -40.21
CA MET A 1 -16.03 47.49 -38.97
C MET A 1 -17.08 46.56 -38.36
N TYR A 2 -16.67 45.59 -37.54
CA TYR A 2 -17.32 45.21 -36.27
C TYR A 2 -16.55 44.04 -35.65
N LYS A 3 -16.06 44.27 -34.43
CA LYS A 3 -15.32 43.36 -33.56
C LYS A 3 -16.29 43.02 -32.44
N MET A 4 -16.73 41.77 -32.33
CA MET A 4 -17.55 41.34 -31.19
C MET A 4 -16.67 40.55 -30.22
N GLN A 5 -16.38 41.20 -29.11
CA GLN A 5 -15.58 40.71 -28.01
C GLN A 5 -16.55 40.07 -27.01
N ASN A 6 -16.68 38.74 -27.05
CA ASN A 6 -17.41 38.00 -26.01
C ASN A 6 -16.49 37.83 -24.79
N HIS A 7 -16.53 38.80 -23.89
CA HIS A 7 -15.98 38.66 -22.54
C HIS A 7 -17.06 38.09 -21.62
N LEU A 8 -17.30 36.78 -21.70
CA LEU A 8 -17.94 36.07 -20.60
C LEU A 8 -16.82 35.61 -19.67
N LYS A 9 -16.45 36.48 -18.71
CA LYS A 9 -15.56 36.14 -17.61
C LYS A 9 -16.26 35.11 -16.72
N LEU A 10 -16.15 33.84 -17.11
CA LEU A 10 -16.44 32.74 -16.21
C LEU A 10 -15.25 32.67 -15.26
N HIS A 11 -15.42 33.22 -14.06
CA HIS A 11 -14.50 33.01 -12.96
C HIS A 11 -14.44 31.51 -12.69
N LEU A 12 -13.47 30.83 -13.32
CA LEU A 12 -13.08 29.48 -12.94
C LEU A 12 -12.46 29.65 -11.56
N ILE A 13 -13.29 29.40 -10.55
CA ILE A 13 -12.88 29.37 -9.15
C ILE A 13 -11.66 28.47 -9.09
N LEU A 14 -10.52 29.06 -8.73
CA LEU A 14 -9.35 28.35 -8.23
C LEU A 14 -9.81 27.58 -7.01
N PHE A 15 -10.41 26.41 -7.22
CA PHE A 15 -10.45 25.34 -6.24
C PHE A 15 -9.00 24.86 -6.11
N SER A 16 -8.20 25.66 -5.40
CA SER A 16 -7.10 25.14 -4.63
C SER A 16 -7.73 24.23 -3.59
N ILE A 17 -8.06 23.01 -4.00
CA ILE A 17 -8.31 21.91 -3.08
C ILE A 17 -6.95 21.70 -2.44
N LEU A 18 -6.71 22.41 -1.32
CA LEU A 18 -5.78 21.92 -0.32
C LEU A 18 -6.31 20.55 0.06
N VAL A 19 -5.75 19.52 -0.56
CA VAL A 19 -5.84 18.16 -0.04
C VAL A 19 -5.17 18.24 1.31
N PHE A 20 -5.98 18.41 2.36
CA PHE A 20 -5.53 18.23 3.72
C PHE A 20 -5.09 16.77 3.82
N ILE A 21 -3.77 16.59 3.75
CA ILE A 21 -3.06 15.41 4.23
C ILE A 21 -3.62 15.06 5.60
N PHE A 22 -4.47 14.03 5.66
CA PHE A 22 -4.79 13.34 6.89
C PHE A 22 -3.52 12.58 7.30
N GLY A 23 -2.58 13.27 7.94
CA GLY A 23 -1.51 12.60 8.67
C GLY A 23 -2.16 11.76 9.78
N CYS A 24 -1.65 10.54 9.99
CA CYS A 24 -2.12 9.65 11.07
C CYS A 24 -1.96 10.38 12.42
N ASN A 25 -3.04 10.94 12.94
CA ASN A 25 -3.15 11.40 14.32
C ASN A 25 -4.04 10.40 15.04
N SER A 26 -3.42 9.57 15.87
CA SER A 26 -4.10 8.64 16.76
C SER A 26 -4.83 9.43 17.86
N SER A 27 -6.05 9.88 17.58
CA SER A 27 -7.02 10.26 18.61
C SER A 27 -8.46 10.21 18.08
N ASP A 28 -9.22 9.27 18.63
CA ASP A 28 -10.68 9.19 18.75
C ASP A 28 -11.53 8.90 17.50
N LEU A 29 -11.71 7.61 17.21
CA LEU A 29 -12.84 7.11 16.43
C LEU A 29 -14.03 6.80 17.35
N SER A 30 -14.81 7.82 17.70
CA SER A 30 -16.13 7.61 18.29
C SER A 30 -17.13 7.19 17.20
N LYS A 31 -17.82 6.09 17.48
CA LYS A 31 -18.78 5.34 16.67
C LYS A 31 -19.70 6.21 15.80
N LYS A 32 -19.82 5.85 14.53
CA LYS A 32 -21.06 6.03 13.77
C LYS A 32 -21.27 4.82 12.84
N GLU A 33 -22.15 3.93 13.26
CA GLU A 33 -22.69 2.87 12.42
C GLU A 33 -23.67 3.50 11.42
N GLU A 34 -23.41 3.33 10.14
CA GLU A 34 -24.40 3.50 9.08
C GLU A 34 -24.42 2.20 8.26
N LYS A 35 -25.57 1.51 8.31
CA LYS A 35 -25.82 0.26 7.58
C LYS A 35 -25.75 0.53 6.07
N LEU A 36 -24.69 0.06 5.43
CA LEU A 36 -24.68 -0.25 4.00
C LEU A 36 -24.32 -1.73 3.86
N SER A 37 -25.08 -2.45 3.05
CA SER A 37 -25.03 -3.91 2.91
C SER A 37 -23.63 -4.41 2.54
N GLU A 38 -22.90 -4.89 3.54
CA GLU A 38 -21.61 -5.56 3.37
C GLU A 38 -21.82 -6.95 2.79
N GLU A 39 -21.50 -7.12 1.51
CA GLU A 39 -20.89 -8.39 1.09
C GLU A 39 -19.62 -8.50 1.95
N ASN A 40 -19.69 -9.30 3.00
CA ASN A 40 -18.61 -9.53 3.95
C ASN A 40 -17.47 -10.24 3.20
N ILE A 41 -16.64 -9.46 2.51
CA ILE A 41 -15.34 -9.92 2.04
C ILE A 41 -14.52 -10.09 3.30
N ASP A 42 -14.51 -11.32 3.78
CA ASP A 42 -13.65 -11.78 4.86
C ASP A 42 -12.19 -11.59 4.45
N TYR A 43 -11.67 -10.39 4.71
CA TYR A 43 -10.27 -10.00 4.54
C TYR A 43 -9.35 -10.77 5.51
N SER A 44 -9.88 -11.57 6.45
CA SER A 44 -9.13 -12.26 7.49
C SER A 44 -8.66 -13.68 7.10
N ALA A 45 -9.11 -14.24 5.97
CA ALA A 45 -8.83 -15.64 5.61
C ALA A 45 -7.67 -15.85 4.61
N ALA A 46 -6.96 -14.79 4.22
CA ALA A 46 -5.63 -14.91 3.64
C ALA A 46 -4.68 -14.14 4.54
N GLU A 47 -3.88 -14.83 5.34
CA GLU A 47 -2.78 -14.25 6.11
C GLU A 47 -1.96 -13.37 5.13
N VAL A 48 -2.14 -12.05 5.19
CA VAL A 48 -1.41 -11.11 4.34
C VAL A 48 -0.24 -10.65 5.17
N ASP A 49 0.95 -10.93 4.70
CA ASP A 49 2.16 -10.64 5.46
C ASP A 49 2.45 -9.13 5.40
N TYR A 50 2.48 -8.48 6.57
CA TYR A 50 2.72 -7.05 6.70
C TYR A 50 4.06 -6.75 7.35
N ILE A 51 4.66 -5.63 6.96
CA ILE A 51 5.75 -5.01 7.71
C ILE A 51 5.11 -4.14 8.78
N ASN A 52 5.48 -4.35 10.04
CA ASN A 52 5.08 -3.44 11.11
C ASN A 52 6.24 -2.52 11.49
N ILE A 53 6.08 -1.22 11.22
CA ILE A 53 7.05 -0.19 11.57
C ILE A 53 6.69 0.35 12.94
N ARG A 54 7.56 0.07 13.92
CA ARG A 54 7.29 0.42 15.32
C ARG A 54 7.21 1.93 15.53
N SER A 55 6.23 2.38 16.30
CA SER A 55 6.06 3.79 16.68
C SER A 55 7.16 4.21 17.63
N SER A 56 7.64 5.45 17.52
CA SER A 56 8.49 6.01 18.56
C SER A 56 7.57 6.47 19.70
N ASN A 57 7.74 5.94 20.92
CA ASN A 57 6.98 6.36 22.11
C ASN A 57 7.16 7.86 22.46
N THR A 58 8.11 8.53 21.81
CA THR A 58 8.27 9.98 21.83
C THR A 58 7.38 10.57 20.74
N GLY A 59 6.54 11.56 21.04
CA GLY A 59 5.55 12.20 20.13
C GLY A 59 6.07 12.81 18.81
N SER A 60 7.23 12.37 18.33
CA SER A 60 7.68 12.44 16.95
C SER A 60 6.66 11.78 16.02
N LYS A 61 6.39 12.43 14.89
CA LYS A 61 5.56 11.88 13.82
C LYS A 61 6.07 10.49 13.46
N ASN A 62 5.17 9.54 13.29
CA ASN A 62 5.49 8.18 12.87
C ASN A 62 5.84 8.08 11.39
N THR A 63 6.83 8.85 10.96
CA THR A 63 7.31 8.85 9.58
C THR A 63 8.46 7.87 9.44
N TYR A 64 8.48 7.16 8.32
CA TYR A 64 9.65 6.47 7.81
C TYR A 64 9.97 7.00 6.41
N THR A 65 11.18 6.75 5.93
CA THR A 65 11.53 6.95 4.53
C THR A 65 11.78 5.60 3.87
N LYS A 66 11.60 5.54 2.56
CA LYS A 66 11.78 4.34 1.76
C LYS A 66 12.91 4.55 0.76
N ASN A 67 13.86 3.63 0.74
CA ASN A 67 14.91 3.55 -0.28
C ASN A 67 14.68 2.33 -1.17
N ILE A 68 14.49 2.56 -2.46
CA ILE A 68 14.45 1.48 -3.46
C ILE A 68 15.89 1.23 -3.90
N LEU A 69 16.50 0.15 -3.39
CA LEU A 69 17.86 -0.24 -3.72
C LEU A 69 17.94 -0.92 -5.09
N ILE A 70 16.95 -1.77 -5.38
CA ILE A 70 16.77 -2.42 -6.67
C ILE A 70 15.32 -2.17 -7.09
N PRO A 71 15.06 -1.58 -8.27
CA PRO A 71 13.71 -1.38 -8.77
C PRO A 71 12.90 -2.67 -8.80
N LEU A 72 11.60 -2.55 -8.55
CA LEU A 72 10.70 -3.69 -8.68
C LEU A 72 10.56 -4.06 -10.16
N GLU A 73 10.73 -5.34 -10.47
CA GLU A 73 10.67 -5.88 -11.82
C GLU A 73 9.57 -6.93 -11.92
N LYS A 74 8.75 -6.82 -12.96
CA LYS A 74 7.76 -7.81 -13.36
C LYS A 74 8.09 -8.22 -14.79
N ILE A 75 8.05 -9.53 -15.05
CA ILE A 75 8.33 -10.09 -16.38
C ILE A 75 7.05 -10.61 -17.04
N ASP A 76 7.02 -10.60 -18.36
CA ASP A 76 5.88 -11.06 -19.14
C ASP A 76 5.56 -12.53 -18.85
N GLY A 77 4.27 -12.82 -18.66
CA GLY A 77 3.81 -14.17 -18.32
C GLY A 77 4.02 -14.57 -16.85
N CYS A 78 4.62 -13.71 -16.02
CA CYS A 78 4.69 -13.92 -14.58
C CYS A 78 3.68 -13.05 -13.83
N ASP A 79 2.93 -13.68 -12.95
CA ASP A 79 1.91 -13.02 -12.13
C ASP A 79 2.52 -12.08 -11.06
N TYR A 80 3.77 -12.35 -10.66
CA TYR A 80 4.41 -11.76 -9.49
C TYR A 80 5.52 -10.78 -9.87
N VAL A 81 5.85 -9.89 -8.93
CA VAL A 81 7.11 -9.14 -8.97
C VAL A 81 8.23 -10.14 -8.68
N VAL A 82 9.19 -10.28 -9.60
CA VAL A 82 10.22 -11.33 -9.53
C VAL A 82 11.54 -10.84 -8.94
N LYS A 83 11.72 -9.52 -8.85
CA LYS A 83 12.95 -8.91 -8.37
C LYS A 83 12.68 -7.51 -7.83
N GLY A 84 13.51 -7.11 -6.87
CA GLY A 84 13.47 -5.78 -6.30
C GLY A 84 13.86 -5.79 -4.84
N LYS A 85 14.36 -4.66 -4.35
CA LYS A 85 14.81 -4.54 -2.96
C LYS A 85 14.50 -3.16 -2.41
N ILE A 86 13.77 -3.15 -1.30
CA ILE A 86 13.28 -1.94 -0.64
C ILE A 86 13.76 -1.93 0.80
N GLU A 87 14.29 -0.80 1.25
CA GLU A 87 14.59 -0.52 2.65
C GLU A 87 13.65 0.52 3.23
N TYR A 88 13.19 0.26 4.44
CA TYR A 88 12.41 1.17 5.26
C TYR A 88 13.32 1.70 6.38
N ILE A 89 13.48 3.03 6.41
CA ILE A 89 14.39 3.73 7.29
C ILE A 89 13.59 4.57 8.26
N LYS A 90 13.85 4.40 9.55
CA LYS A 90 13.27 5.22 10.62
C LYS A 90 14.38 5.73 11.51
N ASN A 91 14.37 7.04 11.80
CA ASN A 91 15.38 7.70 12.63
C ASN A 91 16.83 7.42 12.19
N GLY A 92 17.06 7.34 10.87
CA GLY A 92 18.38 7.08 10.29
C GLY A 92 18.85 5.62 10.32
N ALA A 93 18.02 4.69 10.81
CA ALA A 93 18.33 3.26 10.84
C ALA A 93 17.38 2.47 9.94
N VAL A 94 17.90 1.45 9.25
CA VAL A 94 17.08 0.48 8.52
C VAL A 94 16.32 -0.38 9.52
N VAL A 95 15.00 -0.28 9.50
CA VAL A 95 14.10 -1.03 10.41
C VAL A 95 13.45 -2.23 9.72
N ALA A 96 13.32 -2.17 8.39
CA ALA A 96 12.89 -3.29 7.59
C ALA A 96 13.52 -3.27 6.20
N THR A 97 13.67 -4.45 5.61
CA THR A 97 14.05 -4.64 4.21
C THR A 97 13.13 -5.67 3.58
N VAL A 98 12.66 -5.44 2.37
CA VAL A 98 11.97 -6.45 1.55
C VAL A 98 12.81 -6.75 0.31
N ASP A 99 12.97 -8.03 0.03
CA ASP A 99 13.66 -8.58 -1.13
C ASP A 99 12.68 -9.48 -1.88
N PHE A 100 12.41 -9.14 -3.14
CA PHE A 100 11.40 -9.78 -3.99
C PHE A 100 11.94 -10.96 -4.79
N GLY A 101 13.20 -11.33 -4.62
CA GLY A 101 13.82 -12.43 -5.33
C GLY A 101 14.86 -11.98 -6.35
N ASP A 102 15.31 -12.93 -7.15
CA ASP A 102 16.45 -12.80 -8.06
C ASP A 102 16.07 -12.67 -9.55
N GLY A 103 14.78 -12.82 -9.87
CA GLY A 103 14.25 -12.80 -11.23
C GLY A 103 13.54 -14.10 -11.63
N GLU A 104 13.61 -15.17 -10.84
CA GLU A 104 12.81 -16.37 -11.09
C GLU A 104 11.31 -16.08 -10.93
N CYS A 105 10.49 -16.70 -11.79
CA CYS A 105 9.03 -16.56 -11.69
C CYS A 105 8.48 -17.49 -10.60
N ASP A 106 8.66 -17.08 -9.36
CA ASP A 106 8.01 -17.67 -8.18
C ASP A 106 7.27 -16.58 -7.38
N ASP A 107 6.54 -17.01 -6.36
CA ASP A 107 5.82 -16.09 -5.47
C ASP A 107 6.56 -15.83 -4.17
N ILE A 108 7.86 -16.11 -4.09
CA ILE A 108 8.62 -16.14 -2.85
C ILE A 108 9.36 -14.82 -2.65
N ALA A 109 8.99 -14.08 -1.62
CA ALA A 109 9.71 -12.90 -1.17
C ALA A 109 10.24 -13.11 0.25
N THR A 110 11.22 -12.29 0.63
CA THR A 110 11.74 -12.27 2.00
C THR A 110 11.68 -10.87 2.58
N LYS A 111 11.36 -10.79 3.87
CA LYS A 111 11.48 -9.55 4.62
C LYS A 111 12.42 -9.75 5.79
N THR A 112 13.21 -8.73 6.10
CA THR A 112 13.99 -8.65 7.33
C THR A 112 13.40 -7.54 8.17
N VAL A 113 12.98 -7.84 9.40
CA VAL A 113 12.46 -6.86 10.37
C VAL A 113 13.17 -7.09 11.69
N ASP A 114 13.73 -6.02 12.27
CA ASP A 114 14.52 -6.09 13.51
C ASP A 114 15.62 -7.17 13.47
N GLY A 115 16.28 -7.32 12.31
CA GLY A 115 17.35 -8.31 12.10
C GLY A 115 16.87 -9.76 11.92
N LYS A 116 15.57 -10.04 11.96
CA LYS A 116 15.01 -11.38 11.71
C LYS A 116 14.47 -11.48 10.30
N LYS A 117 14.87 -12.53 9.57
CA LYS A 117 14.42 -12.81 8.21
C LYS A 117 13.21 -13.74 8.21
N TYR A 118 12.21 -13.39 7.42
CA TYR A 118 10.98 -14.14 7.20
C TYR A 118 10.78 -14.32 5.70
N THR A 119 10.24 -15.47 5.31
CA THR A 119 9.82 -15.75 3.93
C THR A 119 8.31 -15.64 3.86
N PHE A 120 7.79 -15.03 2.82
CA PHE A 120 6.35 -14.89 2.60
C PHE A 120 6.01 -14.96 1.12
N ASN A 121 4.76 -15.31 0.84
CA ASN A 121 4.30 -15.42 -0.53
C ASN A 121 3.66 -14.10 -0.99
N LEU A 122 4.08 -13.61 -2.16
CA LEU A 122 3.47 -12.49 -2.87
C LEU A 122 2.09 -12.86 -3.40
N GLY A 123 1.95 -14.10 -3.83
CA GLY A 123 0.74 -14.69 -4.35
C GLY A 123 -0.10 -15.37 -3.27
N GLY A 124 -1.34 -15.70 -3.61
CA GLY A 124 -2.10 -16.69 -2.86
C GLY A 124 -3.59 -16.54 -3.01
N LYS A 125 -4.33 -17.51 -2.48
CA LYS A 125 -5.78 -17.48 -2.41
C LYS A 125 -6.18 -17.80 -0.98
N GLY A 126 -6.92 -16.90 -0.34
CA GLY A 126 -7.50 -17.19 0.97
C GLY A 126 -8.42 -18.41 0.90
N LYS A 127 -8.55 -19.16 1.98
CA LYS A 127 -9.27 -20.45 2.00
C LYS A 127 -10.71 -20.35 1.45
N SER A 128 -11.37 -19.22 1.69
CA SER A 128 -12.75 -18.95 1.24
C SER A 128 -12.83 -17.90 0.13
N SER A 129 -11.69 -17.35 -0.31
CA SER A 129 -11.68 -16.31 -1.32
C SER A 129 -11.91 -16.92 -2.70
N ARG A 130 -12.75 -16.30 -3.53
CA ARG A 130 -12.83 -16.63 -4.97
C ARG A 130 -11.77 -15.91 -5.81
N TYR A 131 -10.98 -15.04 -5.18
CA TYR A 131 -9.95 -14.22 -5.79
C TYR A 131 -8.56 -14.66 -5.35
N LYS A 132 -7.63 -14.75 -6.31
CA LYS A 132 -6.19 -14.79 -6.04
C LYS A 132 -5.72 -13.36 -5.75
N LYS A 133 -4.77 -13.18 -4.83
CA LYS A 133 -4.09 -11.92 -4.56
C LYS A 133 -2.65 -11.99 -5.07
N ASN A 134 -2.14 -10.89 -5.60
CA ASN A 134 -0.71 -10.68 -5.89
C ASN A 134 -0.27 -9.37 -5.25
N ILE A 135 0.71 -9.43 -4.36
CA ILE A 135 1.32 -8.26 -3.71
C ILE A 135 2.29 -7.63 -4.71
N LEU A 136 2.01 -6.40 -5.13
CA LEU A 136 2.87 -5.62 -6.02
C LEU A 136 3.81 -4.67 -5.27
N MET A 137 3.40 -4.22 -4.08
CA MET A 137 4.22 -3.42 -3.18
C MET A 137 4.01 -3.90 -1.75
N PRO A 138 5.04 -3.88 -0.88
CA PRO A 138 4.92 -4.41 0.47
C PRO A 138 3.81 -3.70 1.25
N LEU A 139 3.07 -4.46 2.05
CA LEU A 139 2.04 -3.89 2.92
C LEU A 139 2.68 -3.42 4.21
N VAL A 140 2.51 -2.14 4.52
CA VAL A 140 3.10 -1.53 5.72
C VAL A 140 2.01 -1.08 6.67
N LYS A 141 2.19 -1.44 7.94
CA LYS A 141 1.48 -0.87 9.07
C LYS A 141 2.47 -0.10 9.94
N ILE A 142 1.94 0.90 10.63
CA ILE A 142 2.65 1.66 11.65
C ILE A 142 1.97 1.38 12.98
N ASP A 143 2.74 1.12 14.04
CA ASP A 143 2.14 0.96 15.38
C ASP A 143 1.30 2.19 15.74
N GLY A 144 0.08 1.94 16.24
CA GLY A 144 -0.88 2.99 16.56
C GLY A 144 -1.76 3.46 15.40
N CYS A 145 -1.60 2.89 14.20
CA CYS A 145 -2.56 3.01 13.10
C CYS A 145 -3.17 1.61 12.81
N ASP A 146 -4.51 1.48 12.92
CA ASP A 146 -5.20 0.19 12.78
C ASP A 146 -5.35 -0.29 11.31
N TYR A 147 -4.90 0.53 10.36
CA TYR A 147 -4.99 0.29 8.92
C TYR A 147 -3.60 0.22 8.26
N ILE A 148 -3.59 -0.32 7.04
CA ILE A 148 -2.39 -0.36 6.17
C ILE A 148 -2.18 1.03 5.58
N VAL A 149 -0.95 1.54 5.67
CA VAL A 149 -0.58 2.90 5.23
C VAL A 149 0.19 2.93 3.91
N GLU A 150 0.70 1.77 3.47
CA GLU A 150 1.39 1.61 2.20
C GLU A 150 1.16 0.22 1.66
N GLY A 151 1.13 0.14 0.32
CA GLY A 151 1.30 -1.09 -0.41
C GLY A 151 0.28 -1.23 -1.52
N LYS A 152 0.38 -2.29 -2.31
CA LYS A 152 -0.43 -2.45 -3.51
C LYS A 152 -0.70 -3.91 -3.78
N ILE A 153 -1.96 -4.25 -4.02
CA ILE A 153 -2.41 -5.62 -4.26
C ILE A 153 -3.27 -5.68 -5.52
N GLU A 154 -3.00 -6.65 -6.38
CA GLU A 154 -3.91 -7.05 -7.45
C GLU A 154 -4.78 -8.23 -6.99
N TYR A 155 -6.07 -8.17 -7.29
CA TYR A 155 -7.00 -9.27 -7.12
C TYR A 155 -7.35 -9.84 -8.49
N ILE A 156 -7.20 -11.15 -8.62
CA ILE A 156 -7.35 -11.89 -9.88
C ILE A 156 -8.50 -12.87 -9.76
N LYS A 157 -9.35 -12.90 -10.78
CA LYS A 157 -10.43 -13.89 -10.96
C LYS A 157 -10.36 -14.43 -12.38
N ASN A 158 -10.37 -15.75 -12.53
CA ASN A 158 -10.34 -16.42 -13.83
C ASN A 158 -9.17 -15.97 -14.73
N GLY A 159 -8.00 -15.73 -14.15
CA GLY A 159 -6.79 -15.30 -14.87
C GLY A 159 -6.74 -13.82 -15.25
N ALA A 160 -7.75 -13.02 -14.91
CA ALA A 160 -7.77 -11.58 -15.16
C ALA A 160 -7.68 -10.80 -13.85
N VAL A 161 -6.93 -9.70 -13.86
CA VAL A 161 -6.97 -8.69 -12.78
C VAL A 161 -8.35 -8.04 -12.80
N VAL A 162 -9.08 -8.16 -11.68
CA VAL A 162 -10.43 -7.61 -11.51
C VAL A 162 -10.48 -6.43 -10.55
N ALA A 163 -9.46 -6.26 -9.72
CA ALA A 163 -9.29 -5.08 -8.88
C ALA A 163 -7.81 -4.86 -8.55
N THR A 164 -7.45 -3.59 -8.37
CA THR A 164 -6.16 -3.21 -7.79
C THR A 164 -6.47 -2.31 -6.60
N VAL A 165 -5.94 -2.66 -5.44
CA VAL A 165 -6.04 -1.84 -4.22
C VAL A 165 -4.68 -1.23 -3.97
N ASP A 166 -4.64 0.09 -3.92
CA ASP A 166 -3.45 0.89 -3.60
C ASP A 166 -3.69 1.54 -2.23
N PHE A 167 -2.88 1.18 -1.25
CA PHE A 167 -2.99 1.60 0.14
C PHE A 167 -2.22 2.90 0.42
N GLY A 168 -1.57 3.47 -0.60
CA GLY A 168 -0.76 4.69 -0.48
C GLY A 168 0.74 4.39 -0.38
N ASP A 169 1.48 5.41 0.02
CA ASP A 169 2.95 5.45 0.00
C ASP A 169 3.57 5.68 1.39
N GLY A 170 2.76 5.63 2.46
CA GLY A 170 3.23 5.72 3.84
C GLY A 170 3.50 7.11 4.39
N GLN A 171 3.03 8.17 3.70
CA GLN A 171 3.25 9.58 4.06
C GLN A 171 2.02 10.28 4.66
#